data_AF-A0A3Q0SRE1-F1
#
_entry.id   AF-A0A3Q0SRE1-F1
#
_cell.length_a   1.000
_cell.length_b   1.000
_cell.length_c   1.000
_cell.angle_alpha   90.00
_cell.angle_beta   90.00
_cell.angle_gamma   90.00
#
_symmetry.space_group_name_H-M   'P 1'
#
loop_
_entity.id
_entity.type
_entity.pdbx_description
1 polymer ?
#
loop_
_entity_poly.entity_id
_entity_poly.type
_entity_poly.pdbx_seq_one_letter_code
_entity_poly.pdbx_strand_id
1 'polypeptide(L)'
;MDFQTLLLNISKALSKDEVKAWVFLCTDLLGQKSQSVETASELFSCLMKQDYLSPENPQLLTDLLLTIERHALVRDLGLKPYTARSLISPYRKLLYSLSEDITDSELREVKFLLEKMLPRRKREEHITTLEVFLEMERKDLLSESDLRKLEFIIGEVCPMLNNKINQFKALRGKLLAMTNVDSRFMIRRFKSEFHRTCQEAGQTMGTDATSAQENKAPSDMPMSRATSIEDLGTYPMTSEKRGICLIVNNYDFSKSTVPLKLRGGTDVDQKRLESVFQWLGFEVENHHDCDGNKMLSVFRELSRRDHSQMDCVVCCVLSHGVEGSVYGVDGSSVKISCLTDLFNGLKCPSLAGKPKLFFIQACQGINEQNAVYIESDSPAYSFLCSDAVATKDGIPSSADFLLGMATVPSFVSFRDKIRGTWFIQSLCQNLVQMVPRECDLMSILTKVNADVSQKSDESGRRKQMPQPAFSLRKKVVFPIPKVPPPSL
;
A
#
# COMPACT_ATOMS: atom_id res chain seq x y z
N MET A 1 11.89 -38.49 4.93
CA MET A 1 10.85 -38.82 5.93
C MET A 1 9.84 -39.69 5.24
N ASP A 2 9.34 -40.75 5.87
CA ASP A 2 8.17 -41.48 5.34
C ASP A 2 6.94 -40.55 5.30
N PHE A 3 6.07 -40.74 4.30
CA PHE A 3 4.93 -39.85 4.06
C PHE A 3 3.86 -39.99 5.15
N GLN A 4 3.63 -41.18 5.70
CA GLN A 4 2.69 -41.36 6.81
C GLN A 4 3.22 -40.70 8.09
N THR A 5 4.53 -40.80 8.32
CA THR A 5 5.24 -40.12 9.42
C THR A 5 5.14 -38.59 9.28
N LEU A 6 5.25 -38.05 8.07
CA LEU A 6 5.03 -36.63 7.78
C LEU A 6 3.59 -36.20 8.13
N LEU A 7 2.58 -36.94 7.65
CA LEU A 7 1.17 -36.66 7.95
C LEU A 7 0.87 -36.72 9.45
N LEU A 8 1.45 -37.69 10.16
CA LEU A 8 1.30 -37.83 11.61
C LEU A 8 1.92 -36.64 12.37
N ASN A 9 3.08 -36.15 11.93
CA ASN A 9 3.72 -34.97 12.53
C ASN A 9 2.89 -33.70 12.31
N ILE A 10 2.32 -33.52 11.11
CA ILE A 10 1.37 -32.42 10.83
C ILE A 10 0.12 -32.57 11.70
N SER A 11 -0.49 -33.75 11.76
CA SER A 11 -1.69 -34.02 12.57
C SER A 11 -1.50 -33.76 14.07
N LYS A 12 -0.28 -33.88 14.59
CA LYS A 12 0.05 -33.57 15.99
C LYS A 12 0.32 -32.08 16.25
N ALA A 13 0.67 -31.33 15.20
CA ALA A 13 1.06 -29.92 15.31
C ALA A 13 -0.10 -28.93 15.07
N LEU A 14 -1.23 -29.40 14.52
CA LEU A 14 -2.45 -28.61 14.28
C LEU A 14 -3.39 -28.65 15.49
N SER A 15 -3.95 -27.50 15.80
CA SER A 15 -5.07 -27.34 16.75
C SER A 15 -6.40 -27.80 16.14
N LYS A 16 -7.43 -27.98 16.98
CA LYS A 16 -8.77 -28.36 16.51
C LYS A 16 -9.37 -27.33 15.55
N ASP A 17 -9.10 -26.04 15.75
CA ASP A 17 -9.67 -24.99 14.92
C ASP A 17 -8.89 -24.81 13.60
N GLU A 18 -7.58 -25.06 13.59
CA GLU A 18 -6.82 -25.19 12.34
C GLU A 18 -7.29 -26.40 11.50
N VAL A 19 -7.65 -27.51 12.13
CA VAL A 19 -8.27 -28.65 11.42
C VAL A 19 -9.62 -28.26 10.82
N LYS A 20 -10.48 -27.53 11.54
CA LYS A 20 -11.73 -26.99 10.98
C LYS A 20 -11.47 -26.03 9.81
N ALA A 21 -10.46 -25.17 9.92
CA ALA A 21 -10.06 -24.27 8.83
C ALA A 21 -9.60 -25.07 7.59
N TRP A 22 -8.85 -26.17 7.77
CA TRP A 22 -8.44 -27.03 6.65
C TRP A 22 -9.62 -27.78 6.01
N VAL A 23 -10.56 -28.28 6.82
CA VAL A 23 -11.82 -28.87 6.32
C VAL A 23 -12.62 -27.83 5.54
N PHE A 24 -12.73 -26.59 6.04
CA PHE A 24 -13.35 -25.48 5.32
C PHE A 24 -12.66 -25.20 3.98
N LEU A 25 -11.34 -24.99 3.97
CA LEU A 25 -10.56 -24.71 2.75
C LEU A 25 -10.65 -25.85 1.72
N CYS A 26 -10.80 -27.10 2.17
CA CYS A 26 -10.97 -28.27 1.31
C CYS A 26 -12.43 -28.60 0.98
N THR A 27 -13.43 -27.80 1.37
CA THR A 27 -14.86 -28.12 1.15
C THR A 27 -15.16 -28.47 -0.30
N ASP A 28 -14.60 -27.71 -1.24
CA ASP A 28 -14.80 -27.91 -2.69
C ASP A 28 -14.20 -29.24 -3.21
N LEU A 29 -13.19 -29.79 -2.52
CA LEU A 29 -12.51 -31.06 -2.83
C LEU A 29 -13.16 -32.27 -2.12
N LEU A 30 -13.74 -32.04 -0.94
CA LEU A 30 -14.37 -33.08 -0.11
C LEU A 30 -15.85 -33.29 -0.46
N GLY A 31 -16.51 -32.28 -1.04
CA GLY A 31 -17.93 -32.29 -1.32
C GLY A 31 -18.77 -32.56 -0.06
N GLN A 32 -19.72 -33.48 -0.15
CA GLN A 32 -20.60 -33.85 0.96
C GLN A 32 -19.87 -34.44 2.18
N LYS A 33 -18.63 -34.94 2.03
CA LYS A 33 -17.85 -35.55 3.13
C LYS A 33 -17.21 -34.51 4.06
N SER A 34 -17.22 -33.23 3.70
CA SER A 34 -16.70 -32.14 4.55
C SER A 34 -17.34 -32.08 5.94
N GLN A 35 -18.59 -32.54 6.09
CA GLN A 35 -19.34 -32.48 7.35
C GLN A 35 -19.03 -33.63 8.32
N SER A 36 -18.29 -34.65 7.89
CA SER A 36 -17.99 -35.85 8.69
C SER A 36 -16.51 -36.01 9.03
N VAL A 37 -15.71 -34.96 8.86
CA VAL A 37 -14.27 -34.95 9.13
C VAL A 37 -14.03 -34.10 10.36
N GLU A 38 -13.68 -34.75 11.48
CA GLU A 38 -13.40 -34.07 12.76
C GLU A 38 -11.90 -34.00 13.06
N THR A 39 -11.09 -34.85 12.41
CA THR A 39 -9.65 -34.96 12.65
C THR A 39 -8.81 -34.76 11.38
N ALA A 40 -7.56 -34.30 11.56
CA ALA A 40 -6.60 -34.18 10.46
C ALA A 40 -6.32 -35.54 9.78
N SER A 41 -6.30 -36.65 10.54
CA SER A 41 -6.10 -38.00 10.01
C SER A 41 -7.23 -38.45 9.08
N GLU A 42 -8.48 -38.12 9.41
CA GLU A 42 -9.64 -38.34 8.52
C GLU A 42 -9.55 -37.47 7.27
N LEU A 43 -9.17 -36.20 7.42
CA LEU A 43 -8.97 -35.27 6.31
C LEU A 43 -7.93 -35.82 5.31
N PHE A 44 -6.75 -36.24 5.80
CA PHE A 44 -5.72 -36.83 4.96
C PHE A 44 -6.18 -38.12 4.30
N SER A 45 -6.88 -38.99 5.06
CA SER A 45 -7.46 -40.22 4.51
C SER A 45 -8.48 -39.95 3.39
N CYS A 46 -9.25 -38.86 3.48
CA CYS A 46 -10.18 -38.44 2.45
C CYS A 46 -9.47 -37.84 1.22
N LEU A 47 -8.47 -36.98 1.42
CA LEU A 47 -7.71 -36.35 0.33
C LEU A 47 -6.84 -37.36 -0.43
N MET A 48 -6.26 -38.35 0.25
CA MET A 48 -5.52 -39.45 -0.38
C MET A 48 -6.44 -40.38 -1.19
N LYS A 49 -7.66 -40.68 -0.70
CA LYS A 49 -8.66 -41.47 -1.44
C LYS A 49 -9.23 -40.77 -2.69
N GLN A 50 -8.96 -39.48 -2.86
CA GLN A 50 -9.40 -38.65 -3.99
C GLN A 50 -8.20 -38.24 -4.88
N ASP A 51 -7.02 -38.83 -4.68
CA ASP A 51 -5.75 -38.52 -5.38
C ASP A 51 -5.29 -37.04 -5.29
N TYR A 52 -5.87 -36.24 -4.41
CA TYR A 52 -5.45 -34.85 -4.15
C TYR A 52 -4.19 -34.77 -3.28
N LEU A 53 -3.77 -35.88 -2.68
CA LEU A 53 -2.64 -35.94 -1.77
C LEU A 53 -1.89 -37.28 -1.89
N SER A 54 -0.60 -37.24 -2.24
CA SER A 54 0.27 -38.42 -2.30
C SER A 54 1.72 -38.06 -1.94
N PRO A 55 2.62 -39.05 -1.72
CA PRO A 55 4.05 -38.79 -1.53
C PRO A 55 4.70 -38.02 -2.69
N GLU A 56 4.23 -38.25 -3.91
CA GLU A 56 4.68 -37.60 -5.15
C GLU A 56 4.04 -36.21 -5.32
N ASN A 57 2.85 -36.00 -4.75
CA ASN A 57 2.11 -34.74 -4.78
C ASN A 57 1.75 -34.22 -3.37
N PRO A 58 2.72 -33.79 -2.56
CA PRO A 58 2.47 -33.19 -1.23
C PRO A 58 2.03 -31.72 -1.30
N GLN A 59 1.75 -31.19 -2.50
CA GLN A 59 1.61 -29.75 -2.72
C GLN A 59 0.39 -29.14 -2.01
N LEU A 60 -0.70 -29.91 -1.85
CA LEU A 60 -1.88 -29.47 -1.10
C LEU A 60 -1.58 -29.24 0.38
N LEU A 61 -0.74 -30.06 1.03
CA LEU A 61 -0.32 -29.83 2.42
C LEU A 61 0.46 -28.52 2.55
N THR A 62 1.38 -28.26 1.61
CA THR A 62 2.12 -27.01 1.59
C THR A 62 1.19 -25.82 1.39
N ASP A 63 0.24 -25.91 0.47
CA ASP A 63 -0.74 -24.85 0.19
C ASP A 63 -1.64 -24.57 1.41
N LEU A 64 -2.10 -25.62 2.10
CA LEU A 64 -2.89 -25.51 3.33
C LEU A 64 -2.08 -24.89 4.47
N LEU A 65 -0.87 -25.38 4.75
CA LEU A 65 0.02 -24.85 5.80
C LEU A 65 0.38 -23.37 5.57
N LEU A 66 0.62 -22.98 4.31
CA LEU A 66 0.90 -21.59 3.97
C LEU A 66 -0.36 -20.71 4.00
N THR A 67 -1.56 -21.28 3.78
CA THR A 67 -2.82 -20.54 3.88
C THR A 67 -3.19 -20.23 5.34
N ILE A 68 -2.88 -21.12 6.28
CA ILE A 68 -3.03 -20.90 7.74
C ILE A 68 -1.76 -20.35 8.41
N GLU A 69 -0.86 -19.74 7.63
CA GLU A 69 0.36 -19.06 8.10
C GLU A 69 1.36 -19.90 8.94
N ARG A 70 1.24 -21.23 8.93
CA ARG A 70 2.16 -22.17 9.63
C ARG A 70 3.49 -22.35 8.88
N HIS A 71 4.14 -21.25 8.52
CA HIS A 71 5.39 -21.19 7.76
C HIS A 71 6.56 -21.94 8.44
N ALA A 72 6.58 -22.00 9.78
CA ALA A 72 7.58 -22.79 10.52
C ALA A 72 7.49 -24.28 10.18
N LEU A 73 6.29 -24.88 10.27
CA LEU A 73 6.08 -26.30 9.95
C LEU A 73 6.47 -26.64 8.50
N VAL A 74 6.27 -25.72 7.54
CA VAL A 74 6.70 -25.91 6.15
C VAL A 74 8.22 -26.08 6.06
N ARG A 75 8.99 -25.28 6.81
CA ARG A 75 10.46 -25.40 6.87
C ARG A 75 10.89 -26.65 7.63
N ASP A 76 10.34 -26.86 8.83
CA ASP A 76 10.76 -27.92 9.76
C ASP A 76 10.50 -29.32 9.18
N LEU A 77 9.47 -29.46 8.35
CA LEU A 77 9.10 -30.70 7.66
C LEU A 77 9.71 -30.84 6.25
N GLY A 78 10.51 -29.86 5.81
CA GLY A 78 11.19 -29.89 4.51
C GLY A 78 10.27 -29.78 3.30
N LEU A 79 9.08 -29.19 3.45
CA LEU A 79 8.10 -29.02 2.38
C LEU A 79 8.55 -27.89 1.44
N LYS A 80 8.54 -28.15 0.13
CA LYS A 80 8.94 -27.16 -0.88
C LYS A 80 7.85 -26.08 -1.03
N PRO A 81 8.12 -24.79 -0.75
CA PRO A 81 7.11 -23.71 -0.81
C PRO A 81 6.60 -23.40 -2.23
N TYR A 82 7.15 -24.04 -3.26
CA TYR A 82 6.68 -23.90 -4.64
C TYR A 82 5.57 -24.92 -4.94
N THR A 83 4.34 -24.59 -4.59
CA THR A 83 3.14 -25.34 -5.02
C THR A 83 2.84 -25.04 -6.49
N ALA A 84 2.40 -25.99 -7.31
CA ALA A 84 1.85 -25.71 -8.64
C ALA A 84 0.47 -25.02 -8.49
N ARG A 85 -0.45 -25.14 -9.46
CA ARG A 85 -1.79 -24.54 -9.33
C ARG A 85 -2.42 -24.90 -7.98
N SER A 86 -2.72 -23.89 -7.17
CA SER A 86 -3.47 -24.01 -5.90
C SER A 86 -4.73 -24.84 -6.15
N LEU A 87 -4.86 -25.96 -5.44
CA LEU A 87 -6.07 -26.80 -5.49
C LEU A 87 -7.19 -26.21 -4.62
N ILE A 88 -6.82 -25.39 -3.62
CA ILE A 88 -7.76 -24.59 -2.84
C ILE A 88 -8.28 -23.46 -3.72
N SER A 89 -9.60 -23.28 -3.82
CA SER A 89 -10.19 -22.23 -4.64
C SER A 89 -9.85 -20.83 -4.08
N PRO A 90 -9.62 -19.82 -4.94
CA PRO A 90 -9.37 -18.44 -4.47
C PRO A 90 -10.54 -17.87 -3.65
N TYR A 91 -11.75 -18.39 -3.87
CA TYR A 91 -12.96 -18.06 -3.11
C TYR A 91 -12.90 -18.59 -1.67
N ARG A 92 -12.48 -19.84 -1.44
CA ARG A 92 -12.24 -20.37 -0.08
C ARG A 92 -11.16 -19.57 0.66
N LYS A 93 -10.10 -19.17 -0.05
CA LYS A 93 -9.03 -18.31 0.50
C LYS A 93 -9.53 -16.91 0.87
N LEU A 94 -10.43 -16.30 0.08
CA LEU A 94 -11.11 -15.05 0.47
C LEU A 94 -11.90 -15.23 1.76
N LEU A 95 -12.78 -16.24 1.83
CA LEU A 95 -13.65 -16.44 2.99
C LEU A 95 -12.88 -16.75 4.27
N TYR A 96 -11.79 -17.52 4.18
CA TYR A 96 -10.90 -17.73 5.31
C TYR A 96 -10.16 -16.44 5.71
N SER A 97 -9.61 -15.69 4.75
CA SER A 97 -8.97 -14.40 5.06
C SER A 97 -9.95 -13.33 5.58
N LEU A 98 -11.26 -13.49 5.37
CA LEU A 98 -12.28 -12.69 6.04
C LEU A 98 -12.60 -13.22 7.45
N SER A 99 -12.54 -14.52 7.71
CA SER A 99 -12.82 -15.05 9.05
C SER A 99 -11.77 -14.67 10.08
N GLU A 100 -10.49 -14.62 9.70
CA GLU A 100 -9.41 -14.24 10.62
C GLU A 100 -9.42 -12.74 10.99
N ASP A 101 -9.96 -11.90 10.10
CA ASP A 101 -10.04 -10.43 10.29
C ASP A 101 -11.33 -9.99 11.01
N ILE A 102 -12.33 -10.86 11.16
CA ILE A 102 -13.62 -10.54 11.80
C ILE A 102 -13.55 -10.87 13.29
N THR A 103 -13.71 -9.86 14.13
CA THR A 103 -13.75 -10.03 15.60
C THR A 103 -15.04 -10.69 16.08
N ASP A 104 -15.03 -11.24 17.30
CA ASP A 104 -16.23 -11.81 17.93
C ASP A 104 -17.38 -10.80 18.07
N SER A 105 -17.08 -9.49 18.18
CA SER A 105 -18.13 -8.46 18.24
C SER A 105 -18.79 -8.26 16.88
N GLU A 106 -17.99 -8.10 15.83
CA GLU A 106 -18.46 -8.00 14.45
C GLU A 106 -19.21 -9.28 14.04
N LEU A 107 -18.75 -10.46 14.47
CA LEU A 107 -19.45 -11.73 14.23
C LEU A 107 -20.85 -11.77 14.88
N ARG A 108 -21.05 -11.15 16.05
CA ARG A 108 -22.39 -11.01 16.66
C ARG A 108 -23.29 -10.09 15.83
N GLU A 109 -22.75 -9.01 15.29
CA GLU A 109 -23.48 -8.10 14.39
C GLU A 109 -23.81 -8.75 13.04
N VAL A 110 -22.88 -9.52 12.46
CA VAL A 110 -23.12 -10.39 11.29
C VAL A 110 -24.24 -11.39 11.56
N LYS A 111 -24.21 -12.09 12.70
CA LYS A 111 -25.28 -13.03 13.13
C LYS A 111 -26.63 -12.31 13.30
N PHE A 112 -26.64 -11.06 13.76
CA PHE A 112 -27.84 -10.23 13.90
C PHE A 112 -28.41 -9.79 12.54
N LEU A 113 -27.58 -9.29 11.61
CA LEU A 113 -28.02 -8.95 10.24
C LEU A 113 -28.54 -10.17 9.46
N LEU A 114 -28.11 -11.37 9.85
CA LEU A 114 -28.56 -12.65 9.30
C LEU A 114 -29.69 -13.32 10.09
N GLU A 115 -30.28 -12.66 11.10
CA GLU A 115 -31.17 -13.32 12.07
C GLU A 115 -32.39 -14.00 11.42
N LYS A 116 -32.99 -13.34 10.42
CA LYS A 116 -34.16 -13.86 9.69
C LYS A 116 -33.81 -14.93 8.64
N MET A 117 -32.53 -15.11 8.34
CA MET A 117 -32.01 -15.95 7.26
C MET A 117 -31.36 -17.24 7.76
N LEU A 118 -30.77 -17.22 8.96
CA LEU A 118 -30.07 -18.37 9.56
C LEU A 118 -30.93 -19.14 10.60
N PRO A 119 -30.81 -20.48 10.65
CA PRO A 119 -31.39 -21.30 11.73
C PRO A 119 -30.93 -20.82 13.11
N ARG A 120 -31.80 -20.97 14.14
CA ARG A 120 -31.46 -20.58 15.52
C ARG A 120 -30.13 -21.18 16.02
N ARG A 121 -29.86 -22.45 15.69
CA ARG A 121 -28.61 -23.15 16.05
C ARG A 121 -27.34 -22.51 15.50
N LYS A 122 -27.44 -21.79 14.39
CA LYS A 122 -26.30 -21.14 13.71
C LYS A 122 -26.14 -19.66 14.09
N ARG A 123 -26.83 -19.25 15.16
CA ARG A 123 -26.69 -17.95 15.84
C ARG A 123 -26.15 -18.08 17.27
N GLU A 124 -25.83 -19.30 17.71
CA GLU A 124 -25.27 -19.54 19.04
C GLU A 124 -23.85 -18.96 19.14
N GLU A 125 -23.42 -18.66 20.37
CA GLU A 125 -22.18 -17.93 20.64
C GLU A 125 -20.94 -18.68 20.10
N HIS A 126 -20.91 -20.00 20.27
CA HIS A 126 -19.82 -20.88 19.84
C HIS A 126 -19.66 -21.08 18.31
N ILE A 127 -20.56 -20.54 17.50
CA ILE A 127 -20.55 -20.71 16.03
C ILE A 127 -19.54 -19.75 15.41
N THR A 128 -18.54 -20.28 14.70
CA THR A 128 -17.48 -19.49 14.06
C THR A 128 -17.94 -18.75 12.79
N THR A 129 -17.18 -17.75 12.35
CA THR A 129 -17.41 -17.03 11.08
C THR A 129 -17.42 -17.97 9.87
N LEU A 130 -16.52 -18.96 9.84
CA LEU A 130 -16.48 -19.98 8.78
C LEU A 130 -17.76 -20.82 8.73
N GLU A 131 -18.31 -21.20 9.89
CA GLU A 131 -19.59 -21.91 9.94
C GLU A 131 -20.76 -21.04 9.49
N VAL A 132 -20.73 -19.73 9.76
CA VAL A 132 -21.73 -18.79 9.23
C VAL A 132 -21.65 -18.72 7.71
N PHE A 133 -20.45 -18.62 7.12
CA PHE A 133 -20.28 -18.61 5.67
C PHE A 133 -20.75 -19.92 5.01
N LEU A 134 -20.43 -21.10 5.58
CA LEU A 134 -20.93 -22.39 5.09
C LEU A 134 -22.48 -22.51 5.14
N GLU A 135 -23.14 -21.84 6.08
CA GLU A 135 -24.60 -21.80 6.12
C GLU A 135 -25.20 -20.78 5.15
N MET A 136 -24.52 -19.65 4.91
CA MET A 136 -24.90 -18.71 3.85
C MET A 136 -24.83 -19.37 2.47
N GLU A 137 -23.82 -20.20 2.22
CA GLU A 137 -23.71 -21.02 0.99
C GLU A 137 -24.85 -22.04 0.88
N ARG A 138 -25.15 -22.79 1.96
CA ARG A 138 -26.30 -23.73 1.99
C ARG A 138 -27.68 -23.07 1.84
N LYS A 139 -27.74 -21.73 1.91
CA LYS A 139 -28.96 -20.93 1.74
C LYS A 139 -28.96 -20.13 0.43
N ASP A 140 -28.00 -20.38 -0.46
CA ASP A 140 -27.80 -19.64 -1.71
C ASP A 140 -27.66 -18.11 -1.52
N LEU A 141 -27.24 -17.69 -0.32
CA LEU A 141 -26.97 -16.28 0.02
C LEU A 141 -25.54 -15.87 -0.33
N LEU A 142 -24.67 -16.84 -0.62
CA LEU A 142 -23.24 -16.64 -0.85
C LEU A 142 -22.74 -17.71 -1.82
N SER A 143 -21.99 -17.29 -2.84
CA SER A 143 -21.29 -18.19 -3.76
C SER A 143 -20.07 -17.50 -4.37
N GLU A 144 -19.17 -18.24 -5.03
CA GLU A 144 -18.09 -17.63 -5.81
C GLU A 144 -18.63 -16.66 -6.88
N SER A 145 -19.80 -16.97 -7.44
CA SER A 145 -20.51 -16.13 -8.41
C SER A 145 -21.11 -14.86 -7.83
N ASP A 146 -21.70 -14.94 -6.64
CA ASP A 146 -22.49 -13.87 -6.03
C ASP A 146 -22.04 -13.59 -4.59
N LEU A 147 -21.37 -12.45 -4.42
CA LEU A 147 -20.90 -11.95 -3.14
C LEU A 147 -21.75 -10.76 -2.63
N ARG A 148 -22.84 -10.38 -3.30
CA ARG A 148 -23.58 -9.14 -3.01
C ARG A 148 -24.11 -9.08 -1.58
N LYS A 149 -24.59 -10.21 -1.05
CA LYS A 149 -25.11 -10.27 0.32
C LYS A 149 -24.00 -10.21 1.36
N LEU A 150 -22.85 -10.83 1.09
CA LEU A 150 -21.66 -10.74 1.93
C LEU A 150 -21.10 -9.31 1.94
N GLU A 151 -20.95 -8.68 0.77
CA GLU A 151 -20.51 -7.29 0.63
C GLU A 151 -21.41 -6.28 1.36
N PHE A 152 -22.73 -6.50 1.33
CA PHE A 152 -23.69 -5.72 2.13
C PHE A 152 -23.42 -5.91 3.64
N ILE A 153 -23.36 -7.15 4.12
CA ILE A 153 -23.14 -7.45 5.54
C ILE A 153 -21.81 -6.89 6.05
N ILE A 154 -20.73 -7.11 5.27
CA ILE A 154 -19.40 -6.59 5.58
C ILE A 154 -19.35 -5.06 5.45
N GLY A 155 -20.15 -4.45 4.56
CA GLY A 155 -20.27 -3.00 4.45
C GLY A 155 -20.90 -2.34 5.66
N GLU A 156 -21.93 -2.95 6.24
CA GLU A 156 -22.61 -2.45 7.43
C GLU A 156 -21.80 -2.68 8.72
N VAL A 157 -21.07 -3.80 8.83
CA VAL A 157 -20.36 -4.19 10.07
C VAL A 157 -18.89 -3.78 10.07
N CYS A 158 -18.14 -4.09 9.01
CA CYS A 158 -16.67 -3.97 8.96
C CYS A 158 -16.20 -3.49 7.56
N PRO A 159 -16.56 -2.26 7.14
CA PRO A 159 -16.44 -1.81 5.75
C PRO A 159 -15.02 -1.83 5.18
N MET A 160 -13.98 -1.85 6.03
CA MET A 160 -12.59 -1.99 5.60
C MET A 160 -12.31 -3.34 4.90
N LEU A 161 -13.04 -4.41 5.27
CA LEU A 161 -12.86 -5.75 4.70
C LEU A 161 -13.49 -5.91 3.32
N ASN A 162 -14.38 -5.00 2.89
CA ASN A 162 -14.87 -4.96 1.50
C ASN A 162 -13.73 -4.76 0.49
N ASN A 163 -12.56 -4.25 0.91
CA ASN A 163 -11.36 -4.23 0.08
C ASN A 163 -10.93 -5.64 -0.35
N LYS A 164 -10.96 -6.65 0.53
CA LYS A 164 -10.63 -8.04 0.18
C LYS A 164 -11.63 -8.63 -0.83
N ILE A 165 -12.92 -8.36 -0.63
CA ILE A 165 -14.00 -8.77 -1.56
C ILE A 165 -13.82 -8.12 -2.93
N ASN A 166 -13.52 -6.82 -2.99
CA ASN A 166 -13.31 -6.10 -4.24
C ASN A 166 -12.02 -6.53 -4.97
N GLN A 167 -10.94 -6.82 -4.24
CA GLN A 167 -9.74 -7.44 -4.81
C GLN A 167 -10.05 -8.80 -5.44
N PHE A 168 -10.80 -9.66 -4.74
CA PHE A 168 -11.24 -10.95 -5.29
C PHE A 168 -12.10 -10.79 -6.55
N LYS A 169 -13.10 -9.90 -6.55
CA LYS A 169 -13.91 -9.60 -7.74
C LYS A 169 -13.06 -9.13 -8.92
N ALA A 170 -12.10 -8.22 -8.69
CA ALA A 170 -11.20 -7.73 -9.72
C ALA A 170 -10.26 -8.83 -10.25
N LEU A 171 -9.76 -9.70 -9.37
CA LEU A 171 -8.94 -10.86 -9.72
C LEU A 171 -9.71 -11.88 -10.56
N ARG A 172 -10.96 -12.20 -10.15
CA ARG A 172 -11.86 -13.11 -10.88
C ARG A 172 -12.28 -12.53 -12.22
N GLY A 173 -12.55 -11.22 -12.30
CA GLY A 173 -12.80 -10.51 -13.56
C GLY A 173 -11.61 -10.59 -14.53
N LYS A 174 -10.38 -10.40 -14.04
CA LYS A 174 -9.15 -10.62 -14.82
C LYS A 174 -9.05 -12.08 -15.28
N LEU A 175 -9.23 -13.05 -14.38
CA LEU A 175 -9.13 -14.48 -14.69
C LEU A 175 -10.13 -14.92 -15.77
N LEU A 176 -11.38 -14.43 -15.71
CA LEU A 176 -12.41 -14.67 -16.72
C LEU A 176 -12.05 -14.02 -18.07
N ALA A 177 -11.59 -12.75 -18.06
CA ALA A 177 -11.13 -12.06 -19.27
C ALA A 177 -9.88 -12.69 -19.92
N MET A 178 -9.04 -13.36 -19.11
CA MET A 178 -7.81 -14.04 -19.52
C MET A 178 -8.02 -15.48 -20.01
N THR A 179 -9.26 -15.92 -20.22
CA THR A 179 -9.56 -17.26 -20.77
C THR A 179 -9.24 -17.38 -22.27
N ASN A 180 -9.01 -16.25 -22.97
CA ASN A 180 -8.36 -16.21 -24.27
C ASN A 180 -6.85 -15.94 -24.12
N VAL A 181 -6.03 -16.89 -24.59
CA VAL A 181 -4.55 -16.87 -24.74
C VAL A 181 -3.69 -17.26 -23.52
N ASP A 182 -3.13 -18.47 -23.64
CA ASP A 182 -1.93 -19.06 -23.03
C ASP A 182 -1.70 -19.05 -21.50
N SER A 183 -2.02 -20.19 -20.88
CA SER A 183 -2.03 -20.38 -19.42
C SER A 183 -0.66 -20.61 -18.75
N ARG A 184 0.46 -20.58 -19.50
CA ARG A 184 1.79 -20.97 -18.98
C ARG A 184 2.61 -19.80 -18.41
N PHE A 185 2.38 -18.56 -18.86
CA PHE A 185 3.22 -17.42 -18.45
C PHE A 185 2.78 -16.75 -17.14
N MET A 186 1.47 -16.76 -16.83
CA MET A 186 0.91 -15.90 -15.76
C MET A 186 0.88 -16.48 -14.34
N ILE A 187 1.02 -17.80 -14.15
CA ILE A 187 1.10 -18.41 -12.80
C ILE A 187 2.33 -17.89 -12.03
N ARG A 188 3.38 -17.44 -12.75
CA ARG A 188 4.57 -16.82 -12.18
C ARG A 188 4.27 -15.52 -11.42
N ARG A 189 3.30 -14.73 -11.89
CA ARG A 189 2.92 -13.43 -11.30
C ARG A 189 1.97 -13.61 -10.10
N PHE A 190 1.01 -14.52 -10.24
CA PHE A 190 -0.01 -14.79 -9.22
C PHE A 190 0.60 -15.17 -7.85
N LYS A 191 1.74 -15.87 -7.86
CA LYS A 191 2.45 -16.29 -6.63
C LYS A 191 3.12 -15.15 -5.87
N SER A 192 3.72 -14.17 -6.56
CA SER A 192 4.46 -13.10 -5.87
C SER A 192 3.56 -12.01 -5.30
N GLU A 193 2.35 -11.84 -5.83
CA GLU A 193 1.38 -10.85 -5.33
C GLU A 193 0.57 -11.42 -4.14
N PHE A 194 0.11 -12.68 -4.18
CA PHE A 194 -0.73 -13.22 -3.09
C PHE A 194 0.07 -13.55 -1.81
N HIS A 195 1.25 -14.17 -1.91
CA HIS A 195 2.04 -14.55 -0.73
C HIS A 195 2.67 -13.38 0.03
N ARG A 196 2.93 -12.27 -0.66
CA ARG A 196 3.57 -11.08 -0.05
C ARG A 196 2.59 -10.25 0.78
N THR A 197 1.29 -10.39 0.53
CA THR A 197 0.25 -9.56 1.15
C THR A 197 -0.13 -10.04 2.56
N CYS A 198 0.17 -11.30 2.93
CA CYS A 198 -0.11 -11.83 4.27
C CYS A 198 1.04 -11.64 5.28
N GLN A 199 2.30 -11.54 4.83
CA GLN A 199 3.45 -11.51 5.74
C GLN A 199 3.93 -10.10 6.16
N GLU A 200 3.48 -9.03 5.50
CA GLU A 200 3.97 -7.65 5.77
C GLU A 200 3.34 -7.00 7.04
N ALA A 201 2.64 -7.77 7.88
CA ALA A 201 2.06 -7.31 9.16
C ALA A 201 2.82 -7.79 10.43
N GLY A 202 3.86 -8.63 10.31
CA GLY A 202 4.54 -9.22 11.46
C GLY A 202 6.03 -9.48 11.29
N GLN A 203 6.82 -8.87 12.19
CA GLN A 203 8.24 -9.14 12.53
C GLN A 203 9.34 -8.51 11.66
N THR A 204 10.13 -7.65 12.32
CA THR A 204 11.45 -7.17 11.91
C THR A 204 12.57 -7.92 12.66
N MET A 205 13.70 -8.13 11.95
CA MET A 205 15.01 -8.63 12.45
C MET A 205 15.08 -10.13 12.82
N GLY A 206 16.18 -10.87 12.60
CA GLY A 206 17.51 -10.53 12.06
C GLY A 206 18.28 -11.79 11.57
N THR A 207 19.54 -11.63 11.15
CA THR A 207 20.32 -12.56 10.30
C THR A 207 21.17 -13.65 11.00
N ASP A 208 21.63 -14.64 10.22
CA ASP A 208 22.52 -15.75 10.58
C ASP A 208 23.86 -15.37 11.25
N ALA A 209 24.37 -16.24 12.15
CA ALA A 209 25.74 -16.79 12.12
C ALA A 209 25.94 -17.93 13.15
N THR A 210 26.96 -18.78 12.96
CA THR A 210 27.13 -20.10 13.60
C THR A 210 28.12 -20.18 14.78
N SER A 211 27.93 -21.25 15.58
CA SER A 211 28.92 -22.09 16.30
C SER A 211 29.56 -21.67 17.64
N ALA A 212 29.11 -22.39 18.69
CA ALA A 212 29.91 -23.24 19.62
C ALA A 212 30.39 -22.70 21.00
N GLN A 213 29.90 -23.39 22.05
CA GLN A 213 30.57 -23.78 23.32
C GLN A 213 31.03 -22.69 24.34
N GLU A 214 30.94 -22.87 25.66
CA GLU A 214 30.13 -23.75 26.53
C GLU A 214 30.22 -23.26 28.01
N ASN A 215 29.24 -23.64 28.86
CA ASN A 215 29.28 -23.73 30.35
C ASN A 215 29.09 -22.51 31.31
N LYS A 216 28.06 -22.70 32.17
CA LYS A 216 27.90 -22.39 33.62
C LYS A 216 27.54 -20.97 34.13
N ALA A 217 26.26 -20.88 34.51
CA ALA A 217 25.62 -20.27 35.71
C ALA A 217 26.20 -18.96 36.34
N PRO A 218 25.39 -17.89 36.47
CA PRO A 218 25.79 -16.65 37.15
C PRO A 218 25.34 -16.59 38.63
N SER A 219 26.07 -15.81 39.42
CA SER A 219 25.65 -15.26 40.71
C SER A 219 25.82 -13.73 40.72
N ASP A 220 24.84 -13.05 41.31
CA ASP A 220 24.81 -11.64 41.71
C ASP A 220 24.83 -10.52 40.64
N MET A 221 23.87 -9.62 40.81
CA MET A 221 23.62 -8.40 40.04
C MET A 221 24.63 -7.28 40.39
N PRO A 222 24.91 -6.34 39.47
CA PRO A 222 24.14 -5.07 39.52
C PRO A 222 23.75 -4.49 38.14
N MET A 223 22.72 -3.62 38.17
CA MET A 223 22.22 -2.84 37.03
C MET A 223 23.31 -2.08 36.27
N SER A 224 23.29 -2.14 34.93
CA SER A 224 23.94 -1.11 34.10
C SER A 224 23.20 -0.84 32.78
N ARG A 225 22.85 0.44 32.59
CA ARG A 225 22.59 1.19 31.34
C ARG A 225 21.67 0.57 30.27
N ALA A 226 20.60 1.29 29.99
CA ALA A 226 19.87 1.20 28.73
C ALA A 226 20.82 1.31 27.52
N THR A 227 20.63 0.45 26.54
CA THR A 227 21.22 0.56 25.21
C THR A 227 20.86 1.91 24.61
N SER A 228 21.86 2.72 24.31
CA SER A 228 21.70 3.95 23.54
C SER A 228 21.10 3.60 22.18
N ILE A 229 19.96 4.21 21.84
CA ILE A 229 19.42 4.20 20.49
C ILE A 229 20.49 4.79 19.57
N GLU A 230 20.95 4.03 18.57
CA GLU A 230 21.89 4.54 17.56
C GLU A 230 21.25 5.72 16.83
N ASP A 231 21.97 6.85 16.71
CA ASP A 231 21.44 8.00 15.99
C ASP A 231 21.27 7.63 14.51
N LEU A 232 20.09 7.92 13.96
CA LEU A 232 19.65 7.58 12.60
C LEU A 232 20.54 8.17 11.48
N GLY A 233 21.48 9.06 11.84
CA GLY A 233 22.42 9.70 10.94
C GLY A 233 21.75 10.62 9.92
N THR A 234 22.59 11.29 9.12
CA THR A 234 22.17 12.19 8.06
C THR A 234 22.68 11.70 6.70
N TYR A 235 21.96 12.02 5.63
CA TYR A 235 22.53 11.93 4.29
C TYR A 235 23.60 13.01 4.10
N PRO A 236 24.75 12.72 3.44
CA PRO A 236 25.72 13.74 3.06
C PRO A 236 25.04 14.80 2.18
N MET A 237 25.26 16.07 2.52
CA MET A 237 24.72 17.24 1.82
C MET A 237 25.85 18.25 1.55
N THR A 238 27.00 17.72 1.15
CA THR A 238 28.30 18.39 1.11
C THR A 238 29.05 18.20 -0.21
N SER A 239 28.37 17.71 -1.25
CA SER A 239 28.92 17.57 -2.61
C SER A 239 29.11 18.96 -3.26
N GLU A 240 29.82 19.01 -4.38
CA GLU A 240 30.05 20.26 -5.13
C GLU A 240 28.74 20.94 -5.55
N LYS A 241 27.75 20.14 -5.95
CA LYS A 241 26.39 20.61 -6.28
C LYS A 241 25.36 19.98 -5.34
N ARG A 242 24.31 20.73 -4.98
CA ARG A 242 23.15 20.17 -4.26
C ARG A 242 22.43 19.11 -5.09
N GLY A 243 22.21 19.42 -6.37
CA GLY A 243 21.44 18.60 -7.29
C GLY A 243 20.58 19.43 -8.24
N ILE A 244 19.84 18.72 -9.09
CA ILE A 244 18.84 19.30 -9.99
C ILE A 244 17.45 19.24 -9.32
N CYS A 245 16.68 20.32 -9.47
CA CYS A 245 15.26 20.38 -9.15
C CYS A 245 14.46 20.56 -10.43
N LEU A 246 13.88 19.47 -10.92
CA LEU A 246 13.00 19.46 -12.08
C LEU A 246 11.58 19.87 -11.66
N ILE A 247 10.99 20.86 -12.33
CA ILE A 247 9.60 21.29 -12.11
C ILE A 247 8.82 21.12 -13.41
N VAL A 248 7.86 20.19 -13.43
CA VAL A 248 6.86 20.09 -14.51
C VAL A 248 5.59 20.79 -14.06
N ASN A 249 5.20 21.83 -14.80
CA ASN A 249 4.03 22.66 -14.53
C ASN A 249 3.05 22.62 -15.72
N ASN A 250 1.95 21.88 -15.56
CA ASN A 250 0.91 21.78 -16.58
C ASN A 250 -0.26 22.72 -16.24
N TYR A 251 -0.52 23.69 -17.11
CA TYR A 251 -1.57 24.70 -17.03
C TYR A 251 -2.71 24.44 -18.02
N ASP A 252 -2.41 24.26 -19.31
CA ASP A 252 -3.40 24.25 -20.40
C ASP A 252 -3.79 22.84 -20.84
N PHE A 253 -4.96 22.38 -20.41
CA PHE A 253 -5.55 21.09 -20.80
C PHE A 253 -6.61 21.24 -21.90
N SER A 254 -6.68 22.36 -22.62
CA SER A 254 -7.69 22.61 -23.68
C SER A 254 -7.66 21.58 -24.82
N LYS A 255 -6.52 20.92 -25.03
CA LYS A 255 -6.30 19.87 -26.04
C LYS A 255 -6.39 18.45 -25.47
N SER A 256 -6.79 18.31 -24.21
CA SER A 256 -6.87 17.02 -23.52
C SER A 256 -7.96 16.13 -24.10
N THR A 257 -7.65 14.84 -24.27
CA THR A 257 -8.63 13.80 -24.66
C THR A 257 -9.67 13.49 -23.59
N VAL A 258 -9.42 13.90 -22.33
CA VAL A 258 -10.35 13.83 -21.19
C VAL A 258 -10.73 15.24 -20.71
N PRO A 259 -11.94 15.45 -20.16
CA PRO A 259 -12.46 16.79 -19.84
C PRO A 259 -11.79 17.40 -18.58
N LEU A 260 -10.59 17.93 -18.77
CA LEU A 260 -9.78 18.61 -17.75
C LEU A 260 -9.88 20.14 -17.90
N LYS A 261 -9.60 20.88 -16.83
CA LYS A 261 -9.76 22.35 -16.77
C LYS A 261 -8.40 23.04 -16.83
N LEU A 262 -8.40 24.36 -17.05
CA LEU A 262 -7.19 25.18 -16.92
C LEU A 262 -6.74 25.24 -15.45
N ARG A 263 -5.45 25.08 -15.19
CA ARG A 263 -4.88 25.06 -13.83
C ARG A 263 -4.43 26.43 -13.31
N GLY A 264 -5.23 27.48 -13.53
CA GLY A 264 -4.96 28.85 -13.08
C GLY A 264 -4.43 28.95 -11.63
N GLY A 265 -3.33 29.67 -11.45
CA GLY A 265 -2.61 29.76 -10.16
C GLY A 265 -1.43 28.79 -10.01
N THR A 266 -1.29 27.78 -10.87
CA THR A 266 -0.15 26.84 -10.84
C THR A 266 1.21 27.53 -11.09
N ASP A 267 1.24 28.64 -11.81
CA ASP A 267 2.47 29.42 -12.05
C ASP A 267 2.95 30.16 -10.80
N VAL A 268 2.07 30.42 -9.83
CA VAL A 268 2.41 30.94 -8.51
C VAL A 268 3.17 29.88 -7.71
N ASP A 269 2.71 28.63 -7.79
CA ASP A 269 3.39 27.47 -7.19
C ASP A 269 4.74 27.20 -7.85
N GLN A 270 4.84 27.21 -9.19
CA GLN A 270 6.12 27.07 -9.88
C GLN A 270 7.13 28.14 -9.44
N LYS A 271 6.76 29.43 -9.50
CA LYS A 271 7.66 30.53 -9.11
C LYS A 271 8.12 30.41 -7.67
N ARG A 272 7.24 29.97 -6.77
CA ARG A 272 7.56 29.79 -5.35
C ARG A 272 8.49 28.59 -5.13
N LEU A 273 8.27 27.47 -5.81
CA LEU A 273 9.16 26.31 -5.79
C LEU A 273 10.54 26.67 -6.35
N GLU A 274 10.58 27.32 -7.52
CA GLU A 274 11.82 27.78 -8.15
C GLU A 274 12.63 28.67 -7.20
N SER A 275 12.01 29.69 -6.60
CA SER A 275 12.66 30.61 -5.66
C SER A 275 13.24 29.88 -4.43
N VAL A 276 12.51 28.92 -3.86
CA VAL A 276 12.95 28.18 -2.67
C VAL A 276 14.02 27.15 -3.01
N PHE A 277 13.90 26.41 -4.11
CA PHE A 277 14.90 25.40 -4.47
C PHE A 277 16.20 26.03 -5.03
N GLN A 278 16.14 27.15 -5.74
CA GLN A 278 17.33 27.96 -6.06
C GLN A 278 18.01 28.45 -4.77
N TRP A 279 17.25 28.95 -3.79
CA TRP A 279 17.79 29.36 -2.49
C TRP A 279 18.46 28.19 -1.72
N LEU A 280 17.91 26.97 -1.78
CA LEU A 280 18.51 25.75 -1.23
C LEU A 280 19.74 25.22 -2.01
N GLY A 281 20.12 25.89 -3.10
CA GLY A 281 21.30 25.61 -3.91
C GLY A 281 21.09 24.62 -5.06
N PHE A 282 19.85 24.34 -5.46
CA PHE A 282 19.55 23.48 -6.60
C PHE A 282 19.62 24.21 -7.94
N GLU A 283 20.03 23.49 -8.97
CA GLU A 283 19.87 23.88 -10.37
C GLU A 283 18.41 23.60 -10.78
N VAL A 284 17.59 24.63 -10.99
CA VAL A 284 16.14 24.46 -11.28
C VAL A 284 15.87 24.41 -12.78
N GLU A 285 15.17 23.36 -13.23
CA GLU A 285 14.75 23.16 -14.62
C GLU A 285 13.22 23.17 -14.72
N ASN A 286 12.67 24.22 -15.33
CA ASN A 286 11.23 24.39 -15.53
C ASN A 286 10.77 23.82 -16.87
N HIS A 287 9.71 23.00 -16.86
CA HIS A 287 9.05 22.49 -18.04
C HIS A 287 7.54 22.76 -17.98
N HIS A 288 7.03 23.44 -19.00
CA HIS A 288 5.62 23.85 -19.10
C HIS A 288 4.83 22.92 -20.01
N ASP A 289 3.53 22.74 -19.70
CA ASP A 289 2.51 22.10 -20.55
C ASP A 289 2.99 20.83 -21.28
N CYS A 290 3.53 19.89 -20.51
CA CYS A 290 4.04 18.63 -21.02
C CYS A 290 2.92 17.62 -21.26
N ASP A 291 2.83 17.12 -22.50
CA ASP A 291 2.08 15.89 -22.80
C ASP A 291 2.70 14.67 -22.10
N GLY A 292 1.97 13.55 -22.04
CA GLY A 292 2.43 12.36 -21.32
C GLY A 292 3.77 11.80 -21.80
N ASN A 293 4.07 11.89 -23.11
CA ASN A 293 5.33 11.44 -23.68
C ASN A 293 6.48 12.41 -23.38
N LYS A 294 6.23 13.72 -23.49
CA LYS A 294 7.20 14.76 -23.15
C LYS A 294 7.56 14.71 -21.67
N MET A 295 6.58 14.53 -20.78
CA MET A 295 6.80 14.35 -19.34
C MET A 295 7.71 13.13 -19.07
N LEU A 296 7.38 11.96 -19.62
CA LEU A 296 8.24 10.77 -19.52
C LEU A 296 9.62 10.96 -20.14
N SER A 297 9.75 11.75 -21.22
CA SER A 297 11.02 12.05 -21.86
C SER A 297 11.93 12.89 -20.97
N VAL A 298 11.40 13.94 -20.34
CA VAL A 298 12.17 14.86 -19.48
C VAL A 298 12.68 14.12 -18.23
N PHE A 299 11.83 13.33 -17.56
CA PHE A 299 12.27 12.51 -16.43
C PHE A 299 13.33 11.48 -16.83
N ARG A 300 13.21 10.87 -18.02
CA ARG A 300 14.17 9.89 -18.54
C ARG A 300 15.49 10.53 -19.01
N GLU A 301 15.46 11.79 -19.42
CA GLU A 301 16.67 12.55 -19.71
C GLU A 301 17.43 12.84 -18.41
N LEU A 302 16.74 13.40 -17.41
CA LEU A 302 17.32 13.69 -16.10
C LEU A 302 17.90 12.43 -15.42
N SER A 303 17.19 11.29 -15.48
CA SER A 303 17.65 10.05 -14.87
C SER A 303 18.91 9.45 -15.54
N ARG A 304 19.28 9.93 -16.74
CA ARG A 304 20.48 9.48 -17.48
C ARG A 304 21.68 10.40 -17.30
N ARG A 305 21.52 11.59 -16.70
CA ARG A 305 22.64 12.49 -16.39
C ARG A 305 23.51 11.88 -15.28
N ASP A 306 24.77 12.33 -15.18
CA ASP A 306 25.62 11.93 -14.07
C ASP A 306 25.33 12.79 -12.83
N HIS A 307 24.89 12.13 -11.76
CA HIS A 307 24.59 12.73 -10.46
C HIS A 307 25.70 12.48 -9.44
N SER A 308 26.88 11.98 -9.85
CA SER A 308 27.94 11.58 -8.92
C SER A 308 28.44 12.74 -8.05
N GLN A 309 28.48 13.96 -8.58
CA GLN A 309 28.85 15.20 -7.87
C GLN A 309 27.66 15.96 -7.23
N MET A 310 26.47 15.35 -7.20
CA MET A 310 25.25 15.93 -6.61
C MET A 310 24.89 15.26 -5.28
N ASP A 311 24.31 15.97 -4.31
CA ASP A 311 23.84 15.34 -3.07
C ASP A 311 22.55 14.53 -3.25
N CYS A 312 21.61 15.06 -4.04
CA CYS A 312 20.26 14.54 -4.18
C CYS A 312 19.61 14.97 -5.50
N VAL A 313 18.36 14.55 -5.75
CA VAL A 313 17.53 15.06 -6.85
C VAL A 313 16.14 15.44 -6.32
N VAL A 314 15.58 16.53 -6.85
CA VAL A 314 14.19 16.96 -6.59
C VAL A 314 13.39 16.91 -7.89
N CYS A 315 12.15 16.44 -7.82
CA CYS A 315 11.20 16.38 -8.93
C CYS A 315 9.81 16.84 -8.48
N CYS A 316 9.39 18.02 -8.90
CA CYS A 316 8.08 18.60 -8.64
C CYS A 316 7.16 18.38 -9.85
N VAL A 317 5.94 17.92 -9.64
CA VAL A 317 4.91 17.81 -10.70
C VAL A 317 3.64 18.51 -10.24
N LEU A 318 3.26 19.55 -10.98
CA LEU A 318 2.03 20.34 -10.78
C LEU A 318 1.09 20.00 -11.95
N SER A 319 0.07 19.18 -11.71
CA SER A 319 -0.84 18.74 -12.77
C SER A 319 -2.22 18.30 -12.25
N HIS A 320 -3.13 18.01 -13.17
CA HIS A 320 -4.28 17.16 -12.88
C HIS A 320 -3.82 15.73 -12.56
N GLY A 321 -4.64 14.99 -11.81
CA GLY A 321 -4.29 13.61 -11.44
C GLY A 321 -5.47 12.75 -11.05
N VAL A 322 -5.12 11.48 -10.87
CA VAL A 322 -5.96 10.39 -10.42
C VAL A 322 -5.09 9.46 -9.56
N GLU A 323 -5.70 8.54 -8.81
CA GLU A 323 -4.98 7.62 -7.93
C GLU A 323 -3.78 6.93 -8.61
N GLY A 324 -2.58 7.17 -8.08
CA GLY A 324 -1.31 6.64 -8.60
C GLY A 324 -0.75 7.30 -9.87
N SER A 325 -1.43 8.31 -10.45
CA SER A 325 -1.07 8.88 -11.76
C SER A 325 -1.27 10.40 -11.88
N VAL A 326 -0.51 11.02 -12.78
CA VAL A 326 -0.63 12.44 -13.17
C VAL A 326 -0.97 12.54 -14.66
N TYR A 327 -1.68 13.58 -15.07
CA TYR A 327 -2.02 13.79 -16.48
C TYR A 327 -1.00 14.65 -17.22
N GLY A 328 -0.69 14.27 -18.46
CA GLY A 328 -0.16 15.21 -19.46
C GLY A 328 -1.25 16.16 -19.96
N VAL A 329 -0.88 17.28 -20.59
CA VAL A 329 -1.86 18.24 -21.15
C VAL A 329 -2.73 17.68 -22.28
N ASP A 330 -2.28 16.60 -22.90
CA ASP A 330 -3.00 15.78 -23.89
C ASP A 330 -4.05 14.84 -23.27
N GLY A 331 -4.13 14.79 -21.94
CA GLY A 331 -5.01 13.87 -21.21
C GLY A 331 -4.42 12.46 -21.04
N SER A 332 -3.19 12.22 -21.48
CA SER A 332 -2.50 10.94 -21.24
C SER A 332 -2.18 10.77 -19.76
N SER A 333 -2.60 9.63 -19.18
CA SER A 333 -2.30 9.30 -17.80
C SER A 333 -0.91 8.69 -17.66
N VAL A 334 -0.04 9.32 -16.87
CA VAL A 334 1.32 8.89 -16.58
C VAL A 334 1.39 8.44 -15.13
N LYS A 335 1.70 7.16 -14.90
CA LYS A 335 1.83 6.62 -13.54
C LYS A 335 3.02 7.26 -12.82
N ILE A 336 2.81 7.66 -11.56
CA ILE A 336 3.86 8.22 -10.69
C ILE A 336 4.98 7.19 -10.48
N SER A 337 4.63 5.90 -10.41
CA SER A 337 5.62 4.81 -10.38
C SER A 337 6.51 4.78 -11.62
N CYS A 338 5.99 5.07 -12.83
CA CYS A 338 6.82 5.13 -14.04
C CYS A 338 7.79 6.31 -14.06
N LEU A 339 7.49 7.41 -13.36
CA LEU A 339 8.39 8.55 -13.20
C LEU A 339 9.49 8.26 -12.17
N THR A 340 9.09 7.76 -11.00
CA THR A 340 10.00 7.45 -9.87
C THR A 340 10.91 6.25 -10.15
N ASP A 341 10.41 5.20 -10.81
CA ASP A 341 11.18 4.00 -11.18
C ASP A 341 12.38 4.27 -12.10
N LEU A 342 12.46 5.44 -12.73
CA LEU A 342 13.63 5.86 -13.53
C LEU A 342 14.85 6.17 -12.66
N PHE A 343 14.65 6.52 -11.39
CA PHE A 343 15.67 7.00 -10.45
C PHE A 343 16.10 5.93 -9.44
N ASN A 344 15.64 4.68 -9.59
CA ASN A 344 16.04 3.58 -8.73
C ASN A 344 17.53 3.21 -8.93
N GLY A 345 18.13 2.53 -7.95
CA GLY A 345 19.58 2.25 -7.96
C GLY A 345 20.10 1.40 -9.12
N LEU A 346 19.22 0.73 -9.88
CA LEU A 346 19.59 -0.02 -11.08
C LEU A 346 19.57 0.84 -12.34
N LYS A 347 18.64 1.79 -12.45
CA LYS A 347 18.47 2.66 -13.64
C LYS A 347 19.22 3.99 -13.54
N CYS A 348 19.49 4.47 -12.33
CA CYS A 348 20.30 5.65 -12.07
C CYS A 348 21.33 5.38 -10.96
N PRO A 349 22.43 4.63 -11.24
CA PRO A 349 23.40 4.23 -10.23
C PRO A 349 24.14 5.40 -9.56
N SER A 350 24.32 6.53 -10.25
CA SER A 350 24.95 7.76 -9.71
C SER A 350 24.13 8.43 -8.59
N LEU A 351 22.86 8.03 -8.41
CA LEU A 351 22.01 8.38 -7.26
C LEU A 351 21.84 7.23 -6.25
N ALA A 352 22.60 6.15 -6.31
CA ALA A 352 22.51 5.08 -5.30
C ALA A 352 22.94 5.61 -3.92
N GLY A 353 22.13 5.40 -2.87
CA GLY A 353 22.39 5.94 -1.53
C GLY A 353 22.16 7.43 -1.35
N LYS A 354 21.65 8.13 -2.38
CA LYS A 354 21.34 9.57 -2.38
C LYS A 354 19.83 9.81 -2.35
N PRO A 355 19.31 10.82 -1.62
CA PRO A 355 17.87 11.08 -1.58
C PRO A 355 17.29 11.43 -2.95
N LYS A 356 16.12 10.85 -3.28
CA LYS A 356 15.33 11.26 -4.45
C LYS A 356 13.97 11.75 -3.97
N LEU A 357 13.73 13.05 -4.11
CA LEU A 357 12.62 13.76 -3.48
C LEU A 357 11.59 14.14 -4.55
N PHE A 358 10.37 13.62 -4.44
CA PHE A 358 9.28 13.86 -5.39
C PHE A 358 8.16 14.61 -4.68
N PHE A 359 7.75 15.76 -5.21
CA PHE A 359 6.65 16.55 -4.68
C PHE A 359 5.53 16.62 -5.73
N ILE A 360 4.45 15.88 -5.49
CA ILE A 360 3.38 15.69 -6.48
C ILE A 360 2.14 16.46 -6.03
N GLN A 361 1.90 17.58 -6.69
CA GLN A 361 0.69 18.39 -6.56
C GLN A 361 -0.28 18.00 -7.67
N ALA A 362 -1.01 16.91 -7.40
CA ALA A 362 -2.12 16.42 -8.20
C ALA A 362 -3.15 15.74 -7.29
N CYS A 363 -4.42 15.69 -7.70
CA CYS A 363 -5.44 14.92 -6.99
C CYS A 363 -5.13 13.41 -7.08
N GLN A 364 -5.55 12.64 -6.08
CA GLN A 364 -5.40 11.18 -6.05
C GLN A 364 -6.74 10.44 -6.01
N GLY A 365 -7.84 11.14 -6.23
CA GLY A 365 -9.16 10.61 -6.51
C GLY A 365 -10.21 11.71 -6.42
N ILE A 366 -11.49 11.32 -6.48
CA ILE A 366 -12.63 12.24 -6.57
C ILE A 366 -13.30 12.56 -5.23
N ASN A 367 -12.91 11.89 -4.14
CA ASN A 367 -13.58 12.07 -2.86
C ASN A 367 -13.15 13.40 -2.23
N GLU A 368 -14.12 14.20 -1.78
CA GLU A 368 -13.81 15.36 -0.93
C GLU A 368 -13.57 14.89 0.51
N GLN A 369 -12.55 15.43 1.17
CA GLN A 369 -12.26 15.08 2.55
C GLN A 369 -13.15 15.92 3.47
N ASN A 370 -14.16 15.27 4.06
CA ASN A 370 -15.10 15.93 4.97
C ASN A 370 -14.39 16.47 6.21
N ALA A 371 -14.76 17.67 6.63
CA ALA A 371 -14.43 18.18 7.95
C ALA A 371 -15.16 17.37 9.03
N VAL A 372 -14.42 16.91 10.03
CA VAL A 372 -15.01 16.50 11.31
C VAL A 372 -15.22 17.77 12.12
N TYR A 373 -16.47 18.19 12.21
CA TYR A 373 -16.84 19.42 12.90
C TYR A 373 -16.89 19.23 14.41
N ILE A 374 -16.27 20.17 15.12
CA ILE A 374 -16.68 20.55 16.48
C ILE A 374 -17.45 21.87 16.27
N GLU A 375 -18.77 21.75 16.28
CA GLU A 375 -19.83 22.77 16.10
C GLU A 375 -19.49 24.15 15.50
N SER A 376 -20.00 24.42 14.28
CA SER A 376 -20.83 25.62 13.96
C SER A 376 -21.14 25.73 12.45
N ASP A 377 -22.26 26.39 12.13
CA ASP A 377 -22.80 26.51 10.77
C ASP A 377 -22.66 27.93 10.17
N SER A 378 -22.24 28.03 8.90
CA SER A 378 -22.68 29.07 7.96
C SER A 378 -22.26 28.74 6.50
N PRO A 379 -23.07 29.07 5.46
CA PRO A 379 -22.68 28.85 4.06
C PRO A 379 -22.24 30.15 3.35
N ALA A 380 -21.16 30.07 2.55
CA ALA A 380 -20.74 31.11 1.60
C ALA A 380 -20.32 30.50 0.24
N TYR A 381 -20.44 31.30 -0.83
CA TYR A 381 -20.09 30.91 -2.21
C TYR A 381 -18.58 30.85 -2.40
N SER A 382 -18.06 29.72 -2.92
CA SER A 382 -16.62 29.44 -2.92
C SER A 382 -15.88 29.70 -4.24
N PHE A 383 -14.64 30.20 -4.14
CA PHE A 383 -13.71 30.43 -5.24
C PHE A 383 -12.76 29.25 -5.55
N LEU A 384 -12.78 28.17 -4.75
CA LEU A 384 -11.84 27.04 -4.86
C LEU A 384 -12.13 26.09 -6.02
N CYS A 385 -11.07 25.48 -6.56
CA CYS A 385 -11.13 24.46 -7.60
C CYS A 385 -10.42 23.16 -7.17
N SER A 386 -10.95 22.04 -7.66
CA SER A 386 -10.40 20.68 -7.49
C SER A 386 -9.90 20.14 -8.84
N ASP A 387 -8.84 19.32 -8.80
CA ASP A 387 -8.06 18.86 -9.95
C ASP A 387 -8.25 17.36 -10.28
N ALA A 388 -9.41 16.77 -9.93
CA ALA A 388 -9.64 15.32 -9.86
C ALA A 388 -10.43 14.63 -11.00
N VAL A 389 -10.08 13.37 -11.28
CA VAL A 389 -10.80 12.36 -12.11
C VAL A 389 -10.67 10.97 -11.44
N ALA A 390 -11.45 9.95 -11.83
CA ALA A 390 -11.58 8.67 -11.11
C ALA A 390 -10.74 7.48 -11.67
N THR A 391 -10.06 6.74 -10.76
CA THR A 391 -9.42 5.40 -10.91
C THR A 391 -8.15 5.21 -11.82
N LYS A 392 -7.14 4.38 -11.49
CA LYS A 392 -6.78 3.71 -10.20
C LYS A 392 -5.29 3.26 -10.06
N ASP A 393 -4.88 3.08 -8.80
CA ASP A 393 -3.76 2.30 -8.20
C ASP A 393 -2.31 2.38 -8.75
N GLY A 394 -1.37 2.66 -7.83
CA GLY A 394 0.01 2.12 -7.85
C GLY A 394 1.08 2.95 -7.11
N ILE A 395 1.94 2.29 -6.31
CA ILE A 395 3.13 2.87 -5.63
C ILE A 395 4.33 1.88 -5.75
N PRO A 396 5.59 2.34 -5.98
CA PRO A 396 6.74 1.46 -6.28
C PRO A 396 7.59 1.04 -5.06
N SER A 397 8.60 0.19 -5.31
CA SER A 397 9.32 -0.62 -4.32
C SER A 397 10.79 -0.21 -4.06
N SER A 398 11.12 1.08 -4.09
CA SER A 398 12.53 1.54 -4.13
C SER A 398 12.95 2.32 -2.89
N ALA A 399 14.20 2.11 -2.43
CA ALA A 399 14.80 2.74 -1.26
C ALA A 399 15.43 4.12 -1.56
N ASP A 400 15.59 4.95 -0.53
CA ASP A 400 16.09 6.34 -0.58
C ASP A 400 15.15 7.33 -1.31
N PHE A 401 13.86 7.00 -1.45
CA PHE A 401 12.84 7.88 -2.01
C PHE A 401 12.07 8.61 -0.91
N LEU A 402 11.64 9.83 -1.22
CA LEU A 402 10.56 10.52 -0.54
C LEU A 402 9.55 10.99 -1.58
N LEU A 403 8.28 10.67 -1.38
CA LEU A 403 7.15 11.03 -2.21
C LEU A 403 6.17 11.85 -1.36
N GLY A 404 6.31 13.18 -1.42
CA GLY A 404 5.36 14.12 -0.82
C GLY A 404 4.13 14.28 -1.71
N MET A 405 3.06 13.55 -1.41
CA MET A 405 1.77 13.70 -2.08
C MET A 405 0.96 14.84 -1.45
N ALA A 406 0.40 15.72 -2.28
CA ALA A 406 -0.43 16.84 -1.80
C ALA A 406 -1.71 16.40 -1.08
N THR A 407 -2.19 15.18 -1.32
CA THR A 407 -3.38 14.61 -0.68
C THR A 407 -3.25 13.08 -0.57
N VAL A 408 -3.95 12.50 0.41
CA VAL A 408 -4.11 11.06 0.62
C VAL A 408 -4.78 10.36 -0.60
N PRO A 409 -4.50 9.07 -0.89
CA PRO A 409 -5.14 8.31 -1.96
C PRO A 409 -6.67 8.38 -1.93
N SER A 410 -7.30 8.36 -3.10
CA SER A 410 -8.73 8.56 -3.33
C SER A 410 -9.30 9.98 -3.11
N PHE A 411 -8.52 10.95 -2.58
CA PHE A 411 -9.02 12.31 -2.31
C PHE A 411 -8.54 13.41 -3.27
N VAL A 412 -9.24 14.55 -3.22
CA VAL A 412 -8.92 15.78 -3.95
C VAL A 412 -7.81 16.60 -3.28
N SER A 413 -7.19 17.52 -4.03
CA SER A 413 -6.25 18.54 -3.55
C SER A 413 -6.69 19.92 -4.06
N PHE A 414 -6.61 20.95 -3.22
CA PHE A 414 -7.19 22.26 -3.50
C PHE A 414 -6.20 23.30 -4.04
N ARG A 415 -6.71 24.14 -4.94
CA ARG A 415 -5.99 25.24 -5.59
C ARG A 415 -6.76 26.55 -5.49
N ASP A 416 -6.07 27.57 -4.98
CA ASP A 416 -6.47 28.97 -5.10
C ASP A 416 -5.91 29.54 -6.41
N LYS A 417 -6.75 30.19 -7.22
CA LYS A 417 -6.34 30.70 -8.54
C LYS A 417 -5.39 31.90 -8.49
N ILE A 418 -5.34 32.60 -7.37
CA ILE A 418 -4.54 33.80 -7.12
C ILE A 418 -3.32 33.44 -6.25
N ARG A 419 -3.48 32.53 -5.30
CA ARG A 419 -2.49 32.23 -4.25
C ARG A 419 -1.77 30.88 -4.42
N GLY A 420 -2.12 30.05 -5.41
CA GLY A 420 -1.52 28.72 -5.59
C GLY A 420 -2.16 27.62 -4.73
N THR A 421 -1.53 26.46 -4.66
CA THR A 421 -2.07 25.27 -3.96
C THR A 421 -1.65 25.22 -2.50
N TRP A 422 -2.56 24.81 -1.62
CA TRP A 422 -2.31 24.80 -0.17
C TRP A 422 -1.06 24.01 0.24
N PHE A 423 -0.79 22.89 -0.46
CA PHE A 423 0.37 22.04 -0.22
C PHE A 423 1.68 22.74 -0.60
N ILE A 424 1.83 23.21 -1.84
CA ILE A 424 3.08 23.85 -2.29
C ILE A 424 3.36 25.15 -1.53
N GLN A 425 2.31 25.95 -1.29
CA GLN A 425 2.44 27.20 -0.54
C GLN A 425 2.94 26.95 0.90
N SER A 426 2.44 25.91 1.59
CA SER A 426 2.89 25.50 2.92
C SER A 426 4.27 24.83 2.91
N LEU A 427 4.57 23.99 1.91
CA LEU A 427 5.87 23.34 1.73
C LEU A 427 6.98 24.38 1.62
N CYS A 428 6.85 25.33 0.69
CA CYS A 428 7.82 26.40 0.49
C CYS A 428 7.98 27.28 1.75
N GLN A 429 6.87 27.60 2.44
CA GLN A 429 6.91 28.38 3.67
C GLN A 429 7.65 27.68 4.80
N ASN A 430 7.38 26.39 5.03
CA ASN A 430 8.06 25.63 6.08
C ASN A 430 9.52 25.32 5.74
N LEU A 431 9.87 25.08 4.47
CA LEU A 431 11.27 25.01 4.04
C LEU A 431 12.04 26.28 4.41
N VAL A 432 11.50 27.46 4.07
CA VAL A 432 12.11 28.75 4.41
C VAL A 432 12.23 28.99 5.92
N GLN A 433 11.22 28.61 6.70
CA GLN A 433 11.20 28.87 8.15
C GLN A 433 12.02 27.86 8.98
N MET A 434 12.18 26.62 8.50
CA MET A 434 12.71 25.51 9.30
C MET A 434 14.09 25.01 8.87
N VAL A 435 14.50 25.21 7.60
CA VAL A 435 15.88 24.91 7.17
C VAL A 435 16.93 25.73 7.93
N PRO A 436 16.74 27.05 8.20
CA PRO A 436 17.66 27.83 9.03
C PRO A 436 17.73 27.39 10.51
N ARG A 437 16.84 26.47 10.91
CA ARG A 437 16.76 25.85 12.24
C ARG A 437 17.24 24.39 12.22
N GLU A 438 17.92 23.98 11.14
CA GLU A 438 18.49 22.64 10.93
C GLU A 438 17.48 21.49 11.08
N CYS A 439 16.18 21.78 10.87
CA CYS A 439 15.13 20.78 10.94
C CYS A 439 15.23 19.83 9.74
N ASP A 440 15.06 18.54 9.98
CA ASP A 440 15.03 17.55 8.92
C ASP A 440 13.73 17.62 8.09
N LEU A 441 13.80 17.13 6.85
CA LEU A 441 12.71 17.19 5.89
C LEU A 441 11.43 16.45 6.35
N MET A 442 11.53 15.41 7.18
CA MET A 442 10.34 14.74 7.72
C MET A 442 9.65 15.63 8.75
N SER A 443 10.41 16.27 9.65
CA SER A 443 9.87 17.27 10.57
C SER A 443 9.21 18.45 9.83
N ILE A 444 9.82 18.92 8.73
CA ILE A 444 9.23 19.95 7.87
C ILE A 444 7.92 19.48 7.24
N LEU A 445 7.86 18.26 6.70
CA LEU A 445 6.65 17.71 6.08
C LEU A 445 5.55 17.41 7.11
N THR A 446 5.89 17.01 8.33
CA THR A 446 4.92 16.90 9.43
C THR A 446 4.31 18.26 9.77
N LYS A 447 5.10 19.35 9.72
CA LYS A 447 4.57 20.71 9.87
C LYS A 447 3.68 21.13 8.68
N VAL A 448 4.02 20.75 7.46
CA VAL A 448 3.16 20.93 6.27
C VAL A 448 1.81 20.20 6.45
N ASN A 449 1.82 18.96 6.96
CA ASN A 449 0.57 18.24 7.25
C ASN A 449 -0.29 18.98 8.27
N ALA A 450 0.32 19.50 9.35
CA ALA A 450 -0.39 20.30 10.35
C ALA A 450 -0.99 21.59 9.76
N ASP A 451 -0.23 22.32 8.94
CA ASP A 451 -0.69 23.56 8.31
C ASP A 451 -1.79 23.33 7.28
N VAL A 452 -1.72 22.28 6.47
CA VAL A 452 -2.71 22.01 5.42
C VAL A 452 -3.98 21.40 6.00
N SER A 453 -3.89 20.54 7.01
CA SER A 453 -5.08 19.99 7.70
C SER A 453 -5.86 21.04 8.50
N GLN A 454 -5.21 22.11 8.96
CA GLN A 454 -5.89 23.26 9.57
C GLN A 454 -6.64 24.10 8.53
N LYS A 455 -6.17 24.19 7.28
CA LYS A 455 -6.93 24.87 6.21
C LYS A 455 -8.26 24.17 5.96
N SER A 456 -9.23 24.95 5.53
CA SER A 456 -10.51 24.48 5.00
C SER A 456 -10.90 25.35 3.83
N ASP A 457 -11.88 24.89 3.05
CA ASP A 457 -12.56 25.78 2.12
C ASP A 457 -13.40 26.82 2.89
N GLU A 458 -13.96 27.78 2.15
CA GLU A 458 -14.75 28.90 2.69
C GLU A 458 -16.02 28.43 3.43
N SER A 459 -16.53 27.23 3.12
CA SER A 459 -17.67 26.64 3.84
C SER A 459 -17.28 25.87 5.11
N GLY A 460 -15.99 25.70 5.37
CA GLY A 460 -15.46 24.86 6.44
C GLY A 460 -15.66 23.36 6.22
N ARG A 461 -16.39 22.93 5.18
CA ARG A 461 -16.83 21.54 4.92
C ARG A 461 -15.71 20.66 4.40
N ARG A 462 -14.75 21.23 3.67
CA ARG A 462 -13.74 20.50 2.90
C ARG A 462 -12.36 20.75 3.48
N LYS A 463 -11.66 19.66 3.79
CA LYS A 463 -10.31 19.60 4.33
C LYS A 463 -9.34 19.02 3.29
N GLN A 464 -8.05 19.11 3.57
CA GLN A 464 -7.00 18.42 2.80
C GLN A 464 -5.95 17.88 3.77
N MET A 465 -5.53 16.64 3.57
CA MET A 465 -4.45 16.02 4.32
C MET A 465 -3.37 15.52 3.35
N PRO A 466 -2.20 16.19 3.27
CA PRO A 466 -1.06 15.69 2.52
C PRO A 466 -0.54 14.38 3.14
N GLN A 467 0.06 13.53 2.31
CA GLN A 467 0.63 12.26 2.74
C GLN A 467 2.04 12.09 2.18
N PRO A 468 3.09 12.35 2.99
CA PRO A 468 4.44 11.92 2.64
C PRO A 468 4.55 10.39 2.80
N ALA A 469 4.92 9.71 1.73
CA ALA A 469 5.38 8.32 1.75
C ALA A 469 6.89 8.28 1.51
N PHE A 470 7.64 7.47 2.25
CA PHE A 470 9.11 7.50 2.16
C PHE A 470 9.75 6.14 2.43
N SER A 471 10.93 5.98 1.86
CA SER A 471 11.86 4.86 2.05
C SER A 471 13.28 5.37 2.33
N LEU A 472 13.37 6.61 2.84
CA LEU A 472 14.59 7.23 3.35
C LEU A 472 15.15 6.39 4.52
N ARG A 473 16.46 6.24 4.55
CA ARG A 473 17.21 5.43 5.53
C ARG A 473 18.03 6.28 6.52
N LYS A 474 18.06 7.60 6.33
CA LYS A 474 18.74 8.60 7.17
C LYS A 474 17.94 9.91 7.15
N LYS A 475 18.24 10.84 8.06
CA LYS A 475 17.66 12.19 8.06
C LYS A 475 18.14 12.98 6.84
N VAL A 476 17.21 13.64 6.14
CA VAL A 476 17.51 14.61 5.08
C VAL A 476 17.48 16.00 5.72
N VAL A 477 18.65 16.59 5.97
CA VAL A 477 18.77 17.95 6.53
C VAL A 477 19.45 18.81 5.46
N PHE A 478 18.76 19.84 4.97
CA PHE A 478 19.37 20.77 4.02
C PHE A 478 20.30 21.74 4.79
N PRO A 479 21.56 21.91 4.37
CA PRO A 479 22.44 22.93 4.92
C PRO A 479 21.87 24.33 4.76
N ILE A 480 22.06 25.16 5.79
CA ILE A 480 21.61 26.56 5.81
C ILE A 480 22.23 27.33 4.64
N PRO A 481 21.43 27.91 3.73
CA PRO A 481 21.96 28.71 2.63
C PRO A 481 22.67 29.98 3.12
N LYS A 482 23.74 30.37 2.42
CA LYS A 482 24.53 31.58 2.74
C LYS A 482 23.82 32.89 2.38
N VAL A 483 22.81 32.82 1.53
CA VAL A 483 21.97 33.95 1.10
C VAL A 483 20.69 34.00 1.94
N PRO A 484 20.13 35.20 2.21
CA PRO A 484 18.88 35.33 2.96
C PRO A 484 17.73 34.59 2.24
N PRO A 485 16.72 34.10 2.99
CA PRO A 485 15.58 33.42 2.41
C PRO A 485 14.77 34.31 1.46
N PRO A 486 14.17 33.74 0.40
CA PRO A 486 13.28 34.48 -0.48
C PRO A 486 12.02 34.95 0.26
N SER A 487 11.54 36.14 -0.10
CA SER A 487 10.20 36.59 0.29
C SER A 487 9.16 35.82 -0.51
N LEU A 488 8.21 35.16 0.17
CA LEU A 488 7.26 34.21 -0.43
C LEU A 488 5.87 34.80 -0.65
#